data_AF-A0A2E5U019-F1
#
_entry.id   AF-A0A2E5U019-F1
#
_cell.length_a   1.000
_cell.length_b   1.000
_cell.length_c   1.000
_cell.angle_alpha   90.00
_cell.angle_beta   90.00
_cell.angle_gamma   90.00
#
_symmetry.space_group_name_H-M   'P 1'
#
loop_
_entity.id
_entity.type
_entity.pdbx_description
1 polymer ?
#
loop_
_entity_poly.entity_id
_entity_poly.type
_entity_poly.pdbx_seq_one_letter_code
_entity_poly.pdbx_strand_id
1 'polypeptide(L)'
;MQNFIDVNLKKVRSDTLPENTNYKDNGCDISKSCLDCHLTLCKYDNDEYSAGKNKLNRDKEIYQLNSEGKSIIDLSKQYNLSIRTIQRSIKTGNNIIKNQDKSEEDILPLNLLPKITFYNPKIKKELLRNYK
;
A
#
# COMPACT_ATOMS: atom_id res chain seq x y z
N MET A 1 6.66 36.61 -17.40
CA MET A 1 5.82 35.74 -16.54
C MET A 1 5.32 34.60 -17.40
N GLN A 2 5.94 33.42 -17.30
CA GLN A 2 5.50 32.24 -18.07
C GLN A 2 4.21 31.70 -17.45
N ASN A 3 3.16 31.66 -18.27
CA ASN A 3 1.87 31.03 -17.96
C ASN A 3 2.03 29.51 -17.98
N PHE A 4 1.89 28.88 -16.81
CA PHE A 4 1.89 27.42 -16.62
C PHE A 4 0.44 26.91 -16.50
N ILE A 5 -0.34 26.91 -17.58
CA ILE A 5 -1.60 26.16 -17.72
C ILE A 5 -1.74 25.99 -19.24
N ASP A 6 -1.84 24.83 -19.90
CA ASP A 6 -2.54 23.59 -19.58
C ASP A 6 -1.92 22.51 -20.49
N VAL A 7 -1.21 21.54 -19.92
CA VAL A 7 -0.86 20.33 -20.68
C VAL A 7 -1.55 19.16 -20.02
N ASN A 8 -2.77 18.91 -20.49
CA ASN A 8 -3.43 17.61 -20.43
C ASN A 8 -3.82 17.15 -19.01
N LEU A 9 -4.72 17.91 -18.36
CA LEU A 9 -5.63 17.34 -17.36
C LEU A 9 -6.59 16.38 -18.08
N LYS A 10 -6.06 15.21 -18.42
CA LYS A 10 -6.78 14.03 -18.90
C LYS A 10 -7.95 13.80 -17.96
N LYS A 11 -9.17 14.19 -18.39
CA LYS A 11 -10.47 14.10 -17.70
C LYS A 11 -10.39 13.36 -16.35
N VAL A 12 -9.92 14.06 -15.32
CA VAL A 12 -9.85 13.52 -13.97
C VAL A 12 -11.31 13.39 -13.52
N ARG A 13 -11.67 12.24 -12.95
CA ARG A 13 -13.03 12.07 -12.43
C ARG A 13 -13.24 13.15 -11.36
N SER A 14 -14.38 13.81 -11.38
CA SER A 14 -14.65 14.94 -10.48
C SER A 14 -14.51 14.56 -9.00
N ASP A 15 -14.80 13.30 -8.65
CA ASP A 15 -14.63 12.70 -7.32
C ASP A 15 -13.18 12.66 -6.82
N THR A 16 -12.19 12.86 -7.70
CA THR A 16 -10.77 12.80 -7.35
C THR A 16 -10.19 14.18 -7.00
N LEU A 17 -10.97 15.24 -7.20
CA LEU A 17 -10.54 16.60 -6.92
C LEU A 17 -10.66 16.91 -5.41
N PRO A 18 -9.70 17.62 -4.80
CA PRO A 18 -9.71 17.93 -3.36
C PRO A 18 -10.98 18.67 -2.92
N GLU A 19 -11.52 19.56 -3.76
CA GLU A 19 -12.76 20.30 -3.48
C GLU A 19 -14.00 19.41 -3.33
N ASN A 20 -13.97 18.20 -3.92
CA ASN A 20 -15.03 17.19 -3.79
C ASN A 20 -14.70 16.15 -2.72
N THR A 21 -13.56 16.29 -2.03
CA THR A 21 -13.20 15.43 -0.90
C THR A 21 -13.95 15.88 0.34
N ASN A 22 -14.96 15.11 0.74
CA ASN A 22 -15.65 15.32 2.01
C ASN A 22 -14.78 14.84 3.17
N TYR A 23 -13.82 15.66 3.58
CA TYR A 23 -13.04 15.40 4.79
C TYR A 23 -13.94 15.54 6.01
N LYS A 24 -14.12 14.44 6.75
CA LYS A 24 -14.82 14.44 8.04
C LYS A 24 -13.80 14.54 9.15
N ASP A 25 -13.81 15.65 9.86
CA ASP A 25 -12.98 15.80 11.05
C ASP A 25 -13.60 15.05 12.23
N ASN A 26 -13.15 13.81 12.40
CA ASN A 26 -13.54 12.97 13.53
C ASN A 26 -12.44 12.92 14.61
N GLY A 27 -11.33 13.63 14.42
CA GLY A 27 -10.15 13.51 15.27
C GLY A 27 -9.59 12.08 15.37
N CYS A 28 -8.89 11.83 16.48
CA CYS A 28 -8.36 10.54 16.88
C CYS A 28 -8.35 10.41 18.42
N ASP A 29 -7.66 9.40 18.95
CA ASP A 29 -7.42 9.18 20.38
C ASP A 29 -6.63 10.31 21.06
N ILE A 30 -5.84 11.09 20.32
CA ILE A 30 -5.02 12.20 20.86
C ILE A 30 -5.78 13.52 20.89
N SER A 31 -6.65 13.79 19.90
CA SER A 31 -7.45 15.01 19.82
C SER A 31 -8.79 14.71 19.17
N LYS A 32 -9.87 15.35 19.67
CA LYS A 32 -11.23 15.18 19.13
C LYS A 32 -11.45 15.86 17.76
N SER A 33 -10.52 16.73 17.37
CA SER A 33 -10.51 17.48 16.11
C SER A 33 -9.08 17.48 15.56
N CYS A 34 -8.93 17.10 14.29
CA CYS A 34 -7.67 17.12 13.55
C CYS A 34 -7.18 18.56 13.37
N LEU A 35 -8.10 19.51 13.20
CA LEU A 35 -7.76 20.92 13.01
C LEU A 35 -7.30 21.62 14.31
N ASP A 36 -7.62 21.05 15.48
CA ASP A 36 -7.22 21.58 16.79
C ASP A 36 -6.18 20.69 17.49
N CYS A 37 -5.49 19.82 16.73
CA CYS A 37 -4.52 18.89 17.30
C CYS A 37 -3.25 19.63 17.77
N HIS A 38 -2.87 19.41 19.02
CA HIS A 38 -1.68 20.02 19.64
C HIS A 38 -0.35 19.37 19.18
N LEU A 39 -0.41 18.31 18.38
CA LEU A 39 0.78 17.68 17.84
C LEU A 39 1.39 18.51 16.71
N THR A 40 2.71 18.62 16.71
CA THR A 40 3.47 19.25 15.62
C THR A 40 3.45 18.43 14.32
N LEU A 41 3.26 17.12 14.41
CA LEU A 41 3.08 16.21 13.28
C LEU A 41 1.97 15.21 13.59
N CYS A 42 1.08 14.96 12.63
CA CYS A 42 0.00 14.00 12.82
C CYS A 42 0.56 12.60 13.09
N LYS A 43 -0.01 11.89 14.06
CA LYS A 43 0.38 10.50 14.37
C LYS A 43 0.23 9.54 13.19
N TYR A 44 -0.63 9.87 12.22
CA TYR A 44 -0.82 9.08 11.00
C TYR A 44 0.20 9.44 9.91
N ASP A 45 0.77 10.64 9.95
CA ASP A 45 1.77 11.12 8.99
C ASP A 45 3.20 10.78 9.43
N ASN A 46 3.42 10.53 10.73
CA ASN A 46 4.69 10.04 11.22
C ASN A 46 4.79 8.52 11.07
N ASP A 47 5.79 8.05 10.31
CA ASP A 47 6.06 6.62 10.09
C ASP A 47 6.23 5.82 11.40
N GLU A 48 6.72 6.45 12.47
CA GLU A 48 6.88 5.84 13.79
C GLU A 48 5.57 5.58 14.52
N TYR A 49 4.61 6.49 14.39
CA TYR A 49 3.29 6.35 15.01
C TYR A 49 2.23 5.79 14.05
N SER A 50 2.62 5.57 12.80
CA SER A 50 1.74 5.02 11.78
C SER A 50 1.08 3.75 12.30
N ALA A 51 -0.25 3.67 12.16
CA ALA A 51 -1.01 2.45 12.39
C ALA A 51 -0.45 1.25 11.59
N GLY A 52 0.36 1.53 10.56
CA GLY A 52 1.19 0.58 9.83
C GLY A 52 2.10 -0.26 10.72
N LYS A 53 2.90 0.33 11.63
CA LYS A 53 3.85 -0.45 12.46
C LYS A 53 3.13 -1.40 13.42
N ASN A 54 2.10 -0.93 14.12
CA ASN A 54 1.29 -1.77 15.01
C ASN A 54 0.58 -2.90 14.24
N LYS A 55 0.04 -2.60 13.07
CA LYS A 55 -0.58 -3.59 12.19
C LYS A 55 0.44 -4.63 11.71
N LEU A 56 1.62 -4.21 11.29
CA LEU A 56 2.69 -5.09 10.82
C LEU A 56 3.16 -6.03 11.94
N ASN A 57 3.36 -5.51 13.14
CA ASN A 57 3.75 -6.32 14.31
C ASN A 57 2.67 -7.36 14.65
N ARG A 58 1.40 -6.94 14.71
CA ARG A 58 0.27 -7.86 14.92
C ARG A 58 0.18 -8.93 13.83
N ASP A 59 0.33 -8.54 12.56
CA ASP A 59 0.23 -9.48 11.43
C ASP A 59 1.39 -10.49 11.42
N LYS A 60 2.60 -10.08 11.84
CA LYS A 60 3.76 -10.96 12.05
C LYS A 60 3.51 -11.97 13.17
N GLU A 61 2.99 -11.50 14.31
CA GLU A 61 2.67 -12.36 15.45
C GLU A 61 1.59 -13.39 15.10
N ILE A 62 0.51 -12.96 14.42
CA ILE A 62 -0.54 -13.85 13.91
C ILE A 62 0.04 -14.92 12.98
N TYR A 63 0.95 -14.53 12.09
CA TYR A 63 1.60 -15.47 11.19
C TYR A 63 2.42 -16.51 11.97
N GLN A 64 3.25 -16.07 12.92
CA GLN A 64 4.08 -16.95 13.74
C GLN A 64 3.23 -17.95 14.54
N LEU A 65 2.20 -17.48 15.24
CA LEU A 65 1.30 -18.32 16.02
C LEU A 65 0.54 -19.34 15.16
N ASN A 66 0.17 -18.97 13.93
CA ASN A 66 -0.44 -19.89 12.98
C ASN A 66 0.56 -20.96 12.50
N SER A 67 1.82 -20.59 12.29
CA SER A 67 2.90 -21.54 11.95
C SER A 67 3.22 -22.51 13.10
N GLU A 68 2.99 -22.09 14.35
CA GLU A 68 3.06 -22.93 15.56
C GLU A 68 1.81 -23.83 15.73
N GLY A 69 0.80 -23.71 14.86
CA GLY A 69 -0.36 -24.60 14.81
C GLY A 69 -1.64 -24.06 15.44
N LYS A 70 -1.70 -22.79 15.87
CA LYS A 70 -2.97 -22.20 16.33
C LYS A 70 -4.00 -22.10 15.20
N SER A 71 -5.25 -22.42 15.51
CA SER A 71 -6.36 -22.33 14.56
C SER A 71 -6.73 -20.88 14.25
N ILE A 72 -7.14 -20.64 13.00
CA ILE A 72 -7.64 -19.34 12.51
C ILE A 72 -8.80 -18.83 13.38
N ILE A 73 -9.66 -19.73 13.87
CA ILE A 73 -10.83 -19.37 14.70
C ILE A 73 -10.37 -18.85 16.07
N ASP A 74 -9.34 -19.47 16.65
CA ASP A 74 -8.81 -19.07 17.96
C ASP A 74 -8.08 -17.74 17.87
N LEU A 75 -7.30 -17.54 16.80
CA LEU A 75 -6.65 -16.27 16.49
C LEU A 75 -7.68 -15.15 16.27
N SER A 76 -8.78 -15.44 15.57
CA SER A 76 -9.86 -14.47 15.35
C SER A 76 -10.46 -13.98 16.68
N LYS A 77 -10.71 -14.90 17.62
CA LYS A 77 -11.19 -14.56 18.97
C LYS A 77 -10.15 -13.81 19.79
N GLN A 78 -8.90 -14.29 19.80
CA GLN A 78 -7.80 -13.70 20.60
C GLN A 78 -7.55 -12.24 20.23
N TYR A 79 -7.56 -11.91 18.94
CA TYR A 79 -7.30 -10.55 18.45
C TYR A 79 -8.56 -9.71 18.22
N ASN A 80 -9.76 -10.28 18.45
CA ASN A 80 -11.04 -9.66 18.12
C ASN A 80 -11.11 -9.15 16.66
N LEU A 81 -10.65 -9.99 15.73
CA LEU A 81 -10.60 -9.68 14.30
C LEU A 81 -11.44 -10.65 13.49
N SER A 82 -11.94 -10.19 12.34
CA SER A 82 -12.62 -11.09 11.40
C SER A 82 -11.70 -12.20 10.91
N ILE A 83 -12.27 -13.37 10.64
CA ILE A 83 -11.56 -14.52 10.03
C ILE A 83 -10.83 -14.10 8.75
N ARG A 84 -11.46 -13.27 7.92
CA ARG A 84 -10.88 -12.73 6.69
C ARG A 84 -9.61 -11.92 6.97
N THR A 85 -9.58 -11.13 8.04
CA THR A 85 -8.41 -10.35 8.44
C THR A 85 -7.26 -11.27 8.81
N ILE A 86 -7.51 -12.30 9.63
CA ILE A 86 -6.52 -13.30 10.02
C ILE A 86 -5.95 -14.03 8.79
N GLN A 87 -6.82 -14.53 7.91
CA GLN A 87 -6.41 -15.21 6.67
C GLN A 87 -5.54 -14.31 5.79
N ARG A 88 -5.88 -13.01 5.71
CA ARG A 88 -5.12 -12.04 4.94
C ARG A 88 -3.75 -11.77 5.56
N SER A 89 -3.67 -11.64 6.88
CA SER A 89 -2.39 -11.50 7.60
C SER A 89 -1.47 -12.70 7.35
N ILE A 90 -2.01 -13.93 7.43
CA ILE A 90 -1.27 -15.17 7.15
C ILE A 90 -0.79 -15.21 5.69
N LYS A 91 -1.66 -14.85 4.74
CA LYS A 91 -1.29 -14.81 3.31
C LYS A 91 -0.17 -13.80 3.04
N THR A 92 -0.24 -12.61 3.65
CA THR A 92 0.80 -11.59 3.54
C THR A 92 2.12 -12.09 4.11
N GLY A 93 2.13 -12.70 5.30
CA GLY A 93 3.34 -13.29 5.90
C GLY A 93 4.00 -14.34 5.01
N ASN A 94 3.19 -15.26 4.44
CA ASN A 94 3.69 -16.25 3.48
C ASN A 94 4.31 -15.64 2.22
N ASN A 95 3.74 -14.55 1.70
CA ASN A 95 4.30 -13.87 0.53
C ASN A 95 5.62 -13.17 0.86
N ILE A 96 5.78 -12.63 2.08
CA ILE A 96 7.03 -12.01 2.51
C ILE A 96 8.15 -13.06 2.53
N ILE A 97 7.90 -14.24 3.10
CA ILE A 97 8.89 -15.34 3.13
C ILE A 97 9.22 -15.82 1.72
N LYS A 98 8.20 -16.07 0.88
CA LYS A 98 8.42 -16.47 -0.52
C LYS A 98 9.23 -15.45 -1.34
N ASN A 99 9.17 -14.18 -0.98
CA ASN A 99 9.95 -13.13 -1.65
C ASN A 99 11.34 -12.97 -1.04
N GLN A 100 11.60 -13.41 0.20
CA GLN A 100 12.94 -13.44 0.80
C GLN A 100 13.83 -14.49 0.13
N ASP A 101 13.24 -15.57 -0.40
CA ASP A 101 13.95 -16.62 -1.14
C ASP A 101 14.28 -16.24 -2.60
N LYS A 102 13.77 -15.09 -3.09
CA LYS A 102 14.21 -14.51 -4.36
C LYS A 102 15.41 -13.60 -4.08
N SER A 103 16.58 -14.03 -4.51
CA SER A 103 17.80 -13.21 -4.46
C SER A 103 17.58 -11.84 -5.10
N GLU A 104 18.33 -10.83 -4.64
CA GLU A 104 18.33 -9.45 -5.18
C GLU A 104 18.57 -9.39 -6.71
N GLU A 105 19.00 -10.49 -7.32
CA GLU A 105 19.24 -10.66 -8.76
C GLU A 105 17.97 -10.54 -9.63
N ASP A 106 16.77 -10.66 -9.05
CA ASP A 106 15.50 -10.55 -9.80
C ASP A 106 14.97 -9.11 -9.93
N ILE A 107 15.57 -8.13 -9.24
CA ILE A 107 15.14 -6.72 -9.31
C ILE A 107 16.01 -6.00 -10.33
N LEU A 108 15.54 -5.93 -11.58
CA LEU A 108 16.14 -5.05 -12.59
C LEU A 108 16.06 -3.60 -12.09
N PRO A 109 17.20 -2.90 -11.90
CA PRO A 109 17.18 -1.50 -11.52
C PRO A 109 16.46 -0.67 -12.59
N LEU A 110 15.86 0.45 -12.17
CA LEU A 110 14.94 1.23 -13.00
C LEU A 110 15.55 1.68 -14.34
N ASN A 111 16.88 1.84 -14.37
CA ASN A 111 17.69 2.17 -15.55
C ASN A 111 17.89 1.00 -16.53
N LEU A 112 17.70 -0.24 -16.10
CA LEU A 112 17.78 -1.47 -16.90
C LEU A 112 16.40 -2.00 -17.31
N LEU A 113 15.31 -1.40 -16.82
CA LEU A 113 13.98 -1.72 -17.34
C LEU A 113 13.91 -1.32 -18.82
N PRO A 114 13.46 -2.21 -19.73
CA PRO A 114 13.22 -1.83 -21.11
C PRO A 114 12.28 -0.64 -21.09
N LYS A 115 12.66 0.48 -21.75
CA LYS A 115 11.91 1.74 -21.74
C LYS A 115 10.42 1.42 -21.83
N ILE A 116 9.73 1.51 -20.69
CA ILE A 116 8.35 1.05 -20.57
C ILE A 116 7.53 2.04 -21.37
N THR A 117 7.33 1.75 -22.64
CA THR A 117 6.31 2.42 -23.42
C THR A 117 5.01 1.91 -22.83
N PHE A 118 4.29 2.79 -22.13
CA PHE A 118 2.96 2.50 -21.62
C PHE A 118 2.16 1.75 -22.70
N TYR A 119 1.73 0.55 -22.33
CA TYR A 119 1.27 -0.54 -23.18
C TYR A 119 0.51 -0.09 -24.43
N ASN A 120 1.23 0.11 -25.54
CA ASN A 120 0.63 0.20 -26.86
C ASN A 120 0.78 -1.17 -27.54
N PRO A 121 -0.30 -1.94 -27.70
CA PRO A 121 -0.22 -3.30 -28.25
C PRO A 121 0.31 -3.34 -29.69
N LYS A 122 0.23 -2.22 -30.44
CA LYS A 122 0.83 -2.10 -31.78
C LYS A 122 2.36 -2.06 -31.73
N ILE A 123 2.92 -1.33 -30.77
CA ILE A 123 4.39 -1.20 -30.57
C ILE A 123 4.99 -2.54 -30.14
N LYS A 124 4.29 -3.31 -29.29
CA LYS A 124 4.74 -4.66 -28.87
C LYS A 124 4.94 -5.61 -30.06
N LYS A 125 4.03 -5.59 -31.05
CA LYS A 125 4.09 -6.44 -32.26
C LYS A 125 5.20 -6.02 -33.24
N GLU A 126 5.63 -4.78 -33.18
CA GLU A 126 6.69 -4.22 -34.03
C GLU A 126 8.07 -4.51 -33.43
N LEU A 127 8.23 -4.35 -32.11
CA LEU A 127 9.45 -4.72 -31.41
C LEU A 127 9.76 -6.22 -31.49
N LEU A 128 8.75 -7.10 -31.37
CA LEU A 128 8.94 -8.55 -31.50
C LEU A 128 9.31 -9.01 -32.93
N ARG A 129 9.06 -8.20 -33.96
CA ARG A 129 9.45 -8.50 -35.34
C ARG A 129 10.93 -8.17 -35.61
N ASN A 130 11.49 -7.22 -34.87
CA ASN A 130 12.86 -6.74 -35.08
C ASN A 130 13.93 -7.53 -34.30
N TYR A 131 13.52 -8.58 -33.57
CA TYR A 131 14.39 -9.47 -32.80
C TYR A 131 14.47 -10.89 -33.39
N LYS A 132 14.26 -11.03 -34.71
CA LYS A 132 14.41 -12.30 -35.43
C LYS A 132 15.47 -12.20 -36.51
#